data_AF-A0A955LZG6-F1
#
_entry.id   AF-A0A955LZG6-F1
#
_cell.length_a   1.000
_cell.length_b   1.000
_cell.length_c   1.000
_cell.angle_alpha   90.00
_cell.angle_beta   90.00
_cell.angle_gamma   90.00
#
_symmetry.space_group_name_H-M   'P 1'
#
loop_
_entity.id
_entity.type
_entity.pdbx_description
1 polymer ?
#
loop_
_entity_poly.entity_id
_entity_poly.type
_entity_poly.pdbx_seq_one_letter_code
_entity_poly.pdbx_strand_id
1 'polypeptide(L)'
;LAFVILNVATTKKAEGNSYFGLAIGFTVMAGAYAVGGISGGVFNPAVAAGITIMGLSAVSNIWIFLVANFGGAIAAALVFKLVNPEEA
;
A
#
# COMPACT_ATOMS: atom_id res chain seq x y z
N LEU A 1 -0.88 1.74 -3.48
CA LEU A 1 0.03 0.60 -3.22
C LEU A 1 -0.66 -0.75 -3.40
N ALA A 2 -1.61 -1.12 -2.53
CA ALA A 2 -2.27 -2.44 -2.60
C ALA A 2 -2.90 -2.76 -3.97
N PHE A 3 -3.53 -1.78 -4.62
CA PHE A 3 -4.08 -1.94 -5.97
C PHE A 3 -3.02 -2.35 -7.01
N VAL A 4 -1.82 -1.79 -6.94
CA VAL A 4 -0.72 -2.17 -7.84
C VAL A 4 -0.29 -3.60 -7.56
N ILE A 5 -0.11 -3.97 -6.29
CA ILE A 5 0.24 -5.35 -5.89
C ILE A 5 -0.75 -6.35 -6.49
N LEU A 6 -2.05 -6.08 -6.37
CA LEU A 6 -3.08 -6.96 -6.92
C LEU A 6 -2.96 -7.14 -8.45
N ASN A 7 -2.68 -6.06 -9.18
CA ASN A 7 -2.57 -6.11 -10.65
C ASN A 7 -1.25 -6.67 -11.17
N VAL A 8 -0.16 -6.63 -10.39
CA VAL A 8 1.17 -7.04 -10.91
C VAL A 8 1.67 -8.35 -10.33
N ALA A 9 1.12 -8.80 -9.20
CA ALA A 9 1.63 -9.95 -8.46
C ALA A 9 0.59 -11.03 -8.15
N THR A 10 -0.73 -10.75 -8.27
CA THR A 10 -1.76 -11.73 -7.84
C THR A 10 -2.75 -12.15 -8.93
N THR A 11 -2.88 -11.38 -10.02
CA THR A 11 -3.74 -11.73 -11.16
C THR A 11 -3.14 -12.83 -12.01
N LYS A 12 -3.98 -13.70 -12.56
CA LYS A 12 -3.57 -14.74 -13.53
C LYS A 12 -2.98 -14.12 -14.80
N LYS A 13 -3.43 -12.94 -15.20
CA LYS A 13 -2.87 -12.20 -16.35
C LYS A 13 -1.40 -11.81 -16.16
N ALA A 14 -0.93 -11.72 -14.91
CA ALA A 14 0.46 -11.41 -14.59
C ALA A 14 1.30 -12.66 -14.28
N GLU A 15 0.81 -13.87 -14.59
CA GLU A 15 1.59 -15.09 -14.42
C GLU A 15 2.89 -15.03 -15.25
N GLY A 16 4.02 -15.37 -14.62
CA GLY A 16 5.35 -15.24 -15.23
C GLY A 16 5.93 -13.82 -15.26
N ASN A 17 5.24 -12.81 -14.71
CA ASN A 17 5.79 -11.47 -14.57
C ASN A 17 6.93 -11.47 -13.53
N SER A 18 8.16 -11.14 -13.94
CA SER A 18 9.31 -11.01 -13.04
C SER A 18 9.57 -9.57 -12.56
N TYR A 19 8.77 -8.60 -13.03
CA TYR A 19 8.98 -7.17 -12.78
C TYR A 19 8.10 -6.59 -11.67
N PHE A 20 7.29 -7.43 -10.98
CA PHE A 20 6.37 -6.98 -9.93
C PHE A 20 7.05 -6.17 -8.84
N GLY A 21 8.27 -6.59 -8.41
CA GLY A 21 9.02 -5.89 -7.37
C GLY A 21 9.36 -4.45 -7.75
N LEU A 22 9.75 -4.22 -9.01
CA LEU A 22 10.07 -2.90 -9.54
C LEU A 22 8.83 -2.00 -9.58
N ALA A 23 7.70 -2.52 -10.06
CA ALA A 23 6.43 -1.78 -10.11
C ALA A 23 5.93 -1.39 -8.70
N ILE A 24 6.00 -2.32 -7.74
CA ILE A 24 5.62 -2.07 -6.34
C ILE A 24 6.56 -1.02 -5.73
N GLY A 25 7.87 -1.15 -5.93
CA GLY A 25 8.89 -0.21 -5.44
C GLY A 25 8.67 1.21 -5.96
N PHE A 26 8.48 1.38 -7.27
CA PHE A 26 8.18 2.68 -7.87
C PHE A 26 6.88 3.29 -7.35
N THR A 27 5.88 2.46 -7.05
CA THR A 27 4.63 2.95 -6.44
C THR A 27 4.88 3.53 -5.05
N VAL A 28 5.69 2.85 -4.23
CA VAL A 28 6.07 3.36 -2.90
C VAL A 28 6.88 4.65 -3.03
N MET A 29 7.85 4.68 -3.96
CA MET A 29 8.67 5.88 -4.23
C MET A 29 7.80 7.07 -4.65
N ALA A 30 6.89 6.88 -5.61
CA ALA A 30 5.97 7.92 -6.05
C ALA A 30 5.10 8.44 -4.89
N GLY A 31 4.57 7.53 -4.06
CA GLY A 31 3.84 7.91 -2.85
C GLY A 31 4.67 8.70 -1.86
N ALA A 32 5.93 8.31 -1.64
CA ALA A 32 6.85 9.01 -0.75
C ALA A 32 7.14 10.44 -1.24
N TYR A 33 7.35 10.64 -2.54
CA TYR A 33 7.51 11.99 -3.10
C TYR A 33 6.23 12.82 -3.05
N ALA A 34 5.06 12.21 -3.30
CA ALA A 34 3.79 12.91 -3.36
C ALA A 34 3.28 13.35 -1.97
N VAL A 35 3.35 12.46 -0.97
CA VAL A 35 2.72 12.68 0.34
C VAL A 35 3.63 12.37 1.53
N GLY A 36 4.89 12.03 1.30
CA GLY A 36 5.86 11.71 2.36
C GLY A 36 6.16 12.89 3.28
N GLY A 37 6.25 14.12 2.74
CA GLY A 37 6.44 15.33 3.54
C GLY A 37 5.26 15.68 4.45
N ILE A 38 4.08 15.09 4.22
CA ILE A 38 2.86 15.34 5.00
C ILE A 38 2.64 14.22 6.02
N SER A 39 2.71 12.96 5.56
CA SER A 39 2.31 11.78 6.34
C SER A 39 3.47 10.89 6.79
N GLY A 40 4.71 11.21 6.40
CA GLY A 40 5.87 10.33 6.56
C GLY A 40 5.91 9.15 5.57
N GLY A 41 4.93 9.04 4.66
CA GLY A 41 4.91 7.98 3.63
C GLY A 41 4.66 6.58 4.20
N VAL A 42 3.91 6.49 5.30
CA VAL A 42 3.70 5.25 6.07
C VAL A 42 2.56 4.43 5.47
N PHE A 43 2.83 3.75 4.36
CA PHE A 43 1.84 2.95 3.63
C PHE A 43 1.72 1.50 4.12
N ASN A 44 2.19 1.21 5.35
CA ASN A 44 2.21 -0.13 5.93
C ASN A 44 1.96 -0.08 7.45
N PRO A 45 0.98 -0.83 7.99
CA PRO A 45 0.72 -0.92 9.43
C PRO A 45 1.91 -1.37 10.28
N ALA A 46 2.74 -2.30 9.79
CA ALA A 46 3.94 -2.76 10.49
C ALA A 46 5.01 -1.66 10.56
N VAL A 47 5.15 -0.88 9.48
CA VAL A 47 6.03 0.30 9.49
C VAL A 47 5.51 1.36 10.45
N ALA A 48 4.18 1.57 10.49
CA ALA A 48 3.55 2.48 11.45
C ALA A 48 3.84 2.09 12.90
N ALA A 49 3.74 0.79 13.22
CA ALA A 49 4.11 0.28 14.54
C ALA A 49 5.60 0.50 14.83
N GLY A 50 6.49 0.20 13.88
CA GLY A 50 7.94 0.39 14.02
C GLY A 50 8.32 1.84 14.32
N ILE A 51 7.85 2.80 13.52
CA ILE A 51 8.16 4.22 13.73
C ILE A 51 7.57 4.76 15.05
N THR A 52 6.45 4.19 15.48
CA THR A 52 5.81 4.57 16.75
C THR A 52 6.63 4.07 17.94
N ILE A 53 7.10 2.82 17.90
CA ILE A 53 7.97 2.23 18.92
C ILE A 53 9.32 2.97 18.99
N MET A 54 9.85 3.38 17.84
CA MET A 54 11.10 4.15 17.75
C MET A 54 10.94 5.62 18.20
N GLY A 55 9.73 6.08 18.52
CA GLY A 55 9.48 7.48 18.90
C GLY A 55 9.53 8.48 17.75
N LEU A 56 9.55 8.00 16.50
CA LEU A 56 9.53 8.85 15.29
C LEU A 56 8.12 9.37 14.98
N SER A 57 7.08 8.73 15.53
CA SER A 57 5.70 9.22 15.53
C SER A 57 5.10 9.10 16.92
N ALA A 58 4.26 10.07 17.29
CA ALA A 58 3.48 9.99 18.53
C ALA A 58 2.55 8.76 18.51
N VAL A 59 2.45 8.07 19.64
CA VAL A 59 1.57 6.91 19.82
C VAL A 59 0.11 7.27 19.51
N SER A 60 -0.30 8.50 19.83
CA SER A 60 -1.64 9.02 19.53
C SER A 60 -1.97 9.08 18.03
N ASN A 61 -0.98 9.01 17.15
CA ASN A 61 -1.17 9.08 15.70
C ASN A 61 -1.32 7.70 15.04
N ILE A 62 -1.04 6.61 15.77
CA ILE A 62 -0.98 5.27 15.16
C ILE A 62 -2.29 4.86 14.50
N TRP A 63 -3.43 5.25 15.08
CA TRP A 63 -4.74 4.92 14.55
C TRP A 63 -4.98 5.52 13.16
N ILE A 64 -4.39 6.70 12.85
CA ILE A 64 -4.49 7.35 11.55
C ILE A 64 -3.85 6.46 10.49
N PHE A 65 -2.65 5.94 10.77
CA PHE A 65 -1.96 5.02 9.85
C PHE A 65 -2.71 3.71 9.69
N LEU A 66 -3.28 3.15 10.76
CA LEU A 66 -4.03 1.90 10.69
C LEU A 66 -5.30 2.06 9.85
N VAL A 67 -6.12 3.09 10.14
CA VAL A 67 -7.36 3.35 9.40
C VAL A 67 -7.06 3.67 7.94
N ALA A 68 -6.06 4.49 7.65
CA ALA A 68 -5.68 4.83 6.27
C ALA A 68 -5.18 3.60 5.50
N ASN A 69 -4.32 2.77 6.11
CA ASN A 69 -3.76 1.59 5.44
C ASN A 69 -4.80 0.50 5.21
N PHE A 70 -5.61 0.16 6.22
CA PHE A 70 -6.66 -0.84 6.06
C PHE A 70 -7.79 -0.35 5.16
N GLY A 71 -8.23 0.91 5.33
CA GLY A 71 -9.23 1.52 4.47
C GLY A 71 -8.78 1.58 3.01
N GLY A 72 -7.53 1.97 2.76
CA GLY A 72 -6.92 1.98 1.43
C GLY A 72 -6.79 0.58 0.83
N ALA A 73 -6.47 -0.44 1.63
CA ALA A 73 -6.40 -1.83 1.17
C ALA A 73 -7.80 -2.38 0.79
N ILE A 74 -8.82 -2.10 1.60
CA ILE A 74 -10.21 -2.48 1.30
C ILE A 74 -10.67 -1.79 0.02
N ALA A 75 -10.48 -0.47 -0.10
CA ALA A 75 -10.82 0.27 -1.30
C ALA A 75 -10.11 -0.28 -2.54
N ALA A 76 -8.81 -0.58 -2.43
CA ALA A 76 -8.04 -1.19 -3.50
C ALA A 76 -8.59 -2.56 -3.93
N ALA A 77 -8.96 -3.42 -2.98
CA ALA A 77 -9.52 -4.74 -3.26
C ALA A 77 -10.89 -4.63 -3.94
N LEU A 78 -11.76 -3.72 -3.48
CA LEU A 78 -13.06 -3.47 -4.10
C LEU A 78 -12.92 -2.96 -5.53
N VAL A 79 -12.05 -1.96 -5.75
CA VAL A 79 -11.78 -1.43 -7.09
C VAL A 79 -11.17 -2.50 -7.99
N PHE A 80 -10.25 -3.32 -7.48
CA PHE A 80 -9.66 -4.43 -8.23
C PHE A 80 -10.72 -5.43 -8.70
N LYS A 81 -11.64 -5.84 -7.83
CA LYS A 81 -12.75 -6.72 -8.20
C LYS A 81 -13.70 -6.08 -9.21
N LEU A 82 -13.94 -4.78 -9.09
CA LEU A 82 -14.81 -4.05 -10.02
C LEU A 82 -14.21 -3.98 -11.43
N VAL A 83 -12.89 -3.75 -11.54
CA VAL A 83 -12.22 -3.57 -12.84
C VAL A 83 -11.68 -4.87 -13.45
N ASN A 84 -11.54 -5.93 -12.66
CA ASN A 84 -11.16 -7.28 -13.11
C ASN A 84 -12.19 -8.32 -12.62
N PRO A 85 -13.44 -8.27 -13.11
CA PRO A 85 -14.51 -9.17 -12.65
C PRO A 85 -14.21 -10.65 -12.88
N GLU A 86 -13.35 -10.98 -13.85
CA GLU A 86 -12.88 -12.33 -14.17
C GLU A 86 -11.82 -12.90 -13.20
N GLU A 87 -11.21 -12.05 -12.37
CA GLU A 87 -10.22 -12.43 -11.35
C GLU A 87 -10.86 -12.61 -9.95
N ALA A 88 -12.19 -12.42 -9.84
CA ALA A 88 -12.94 -12.43 -8.58
C ALA A 88 -13.35 -13.83 -8.09
#